data_AF-A0A967VJE4-F1
#
_entry.id   AF-A0A967VJE4-F1
#
_cell.length_a   1.000
_cell.length_b   1.000
_cell.length_c   1.000
_cell.angle_alpha   90.00
_cell.angle_beta   90.00
_cell.angle_gamma   90.00
#
_symmetry.space_group_name_H-M   'P 1'
#
loop_
_entity.id
_entity.type
_entity.pdbx_description
1 polymer ?
#
loop_
_entity_poly.entity_id
_entity_poly.type
_entity_poly.pdbx_seq_one_letter_code
_entity_poly.pdbx_strand_id
1 'polypeptide(L)'
;WVGDHLLYRPDGAVATGPWEAWTLLAAIAVETERVAFGPLVAATSFHAPAMLAKKAATIDELSGGRLVLGLGAGWNEIEYRAFGFPF
;
A
#
# COMPACT_ATOMS: atom_id res chain seq x y z
N TRP A 1 6.84 -7.09 3.15
CA TRP A 1 5.72 -6.28 3.66
C TRP A 1 6.01 -4.82 3.35
N VAL A 2 5.04 -4.07 2.81
CA VAL A 2 5.20 -2.65 2.42
C VAL A 2 4.10 -1.84 3.10
N GLY A 3 4.44 -0.74 3.78
CA GLY A 3 3.43 0.14 4.39
C GLY A 3 2.71 0.96 3.32
N ASP A 4 1.38 0.93 3.32
CA ASP A 4 0.54 1.73 2.41
C ASP A 4 0.33 3.13 3.00
N HIS A 5 1.39 3.93 2.95
CA HIS A 5 1.45 5.29 3.50
C HIS A 5 1.78 6.29 2.40
N LEU A 6 1.28 7.52 2.57
CA LEU A 6 1.53 8.64 1.65
C LEU A 6 2.50 9.63 2.28
N LEU A 7 2.47 9.78 3.61
CA LEU A 7 3.42 10.58 4.37
C LEU A 7 3.74 9.95 5.71
N TYR A 8 5.03 10.00 6.05
CA TYR A 8 5.48 9.88 7.42
C TYR A 8 5.87 11.26 7.92
N ARG A 9 5.37 11.64 9.10
CA ARG A 9 5.86 12.81 9.83
C ARG A 9 6.18 12.41 11.27
N PRO A 10 7.41 11.95 11.54
CA PRO A 10 7.90 11.79 12.90
C PRO A 10 7.85 13.12 13.65
N ASP A 11 7.67 13.07 14.96
CA ASP A 11 7.64 14.28 15.79
C ASP A 11 8.89 15.14 15.60
N GLY A 12 8.70 16.40 15.21
CA GLY A 12 9.78 17.36 14.98
C GLY A 12 10.52 17.24 13.64
N ALA A 13 10.15 16.27 12.78
CA ALA A 13 10.79 16.08 11.46
C ALA A 13 9.97 16.66 10.30
N VAL A 14 10.65 16.96 9.20
CA VAL A 14 10.00 17.29 7.92
C VAL A 14 9.27 16.05 7.42
N ALA A 15 8.03 16.22 6.95
CA ALA A 15 7.26 15.11 6.39
C ALA A 15 7.96 14.56 5.14
N THR A 16 8.14 13.25 5.08
CA THR A 16 8.68 12.55 3.91
C THR A 16 7.68 11.51 3.41
N GLY A 17 7.58 11.37 2.10
CA GLY A 17 6.77 10.32 1.48
C GLY A 17 7.58 9.04 1.34
N PRO A 18 7.06 7.87 1.78
CA PRO A 18 7.64 6.59 1.37
C PRO A 18 7.41 6.36 -0.13
N TRP A 19 7.97 5.28 -0.67
CA TRP A 19 7.59 4.83 -2.01
C TRP A 19 6.12 4.42 -2.04
N GLU A 20 5.43 4.70 -3.16
CA GLU A 20 4.04 4.31 -3.33
C GLU A 20 3.93 2.77 -3.32
N ALA A 21 3.11 2.27 -2.39
CA ALA A 21 3.15 0.87 -2.01
C ALA A 21 2.76 -0.08 -3.15
N TRP A 22 1.72 0.24 -3.92
CA TRP A 22 1.19 -0.68 -4.93
C TRP A 22 2.09 -0.79 -6.16
N THR A 23 2.73 0.32 -6.55
CA THR A 23 3.75 0.35 -7.59
C THR A 23 4.99 -0.44 -7.17
N LEU A 24 5.43 -0.29 -5.92
CA LEU A 24 6.53 -1.09 -5.39
C LEU A 24 6.19 -2.58 -5.31
N LEU A 25 4.98 -2.93 -4.89
CA LEU A 25 4.51 -4.32 -4.84
C LEU A 25 4.47 -4.95 -6.24
N ALA A 26 4.07 -4.20 -7.27
CA ALA A 26 4.12 -4.67 -8.66
C ALA A 26 5.55 -4.95 -9.14
N ALA A 27 6.54 -4.13 -8.75
CA ALA A 27 7.94 -4.40 -9.03
C ALA A 27 8.43 -5.66 -8.27
N ILE A 28 8.12 -5.78 -6.98
CA ILE A 28 8.48 -6.98 -6.18
C ILE A 28 7.88 -8.26 -6.79
N ALA A 29 6.67 -8.18 -7.34
CA ALA A 29 5.99 -9.33 -7.95
C ALA A 29 6.83 -9.97 -9.06
N VAL A 30 7.47 -9.16 -9.91
CA VAL A 30 8.23 -9.65 -11.07
C VAL A 30 9.71 -9.87 -10.76
N GLU A 31 10.28 -9.13 -9.81
CA GLU A 31 11.70 -9.23 -9.42
C GLU A 31 12.00 -10.40 -8.47
N THR A 32 10.97 -11.09 -7.96
CA THR A 32 11.12 -12.19 -7.00
C THR A 32 10.29 -13.39 -7.41
N GLU A 33 10.72 -14.60 -7.01
CA GLU A 33 10.06 -15.84 -7.46
C GLU A 33 9.43 -16.67 -6.33
N ARG A 34 9.86 -16.50 -5.07
CA ARG A 34 9.45 -17.40 -3.97
C ARG A 34 8.77 -16.72 -2.80
N VAL A 35 9.17 -15.48 -2.50
CA VAL A 35 8.73 -14.84 -1.25
C VAL A 35 7.27 -14.43 -1.36
N ALA A 36 6.50 -14.67 -0.31
CA ALA A 36 5.20 -14.04 -0.13
C ALA A 36 5.40 -12.58 0.29
N PHE A 37 4.57 -11.69 -0.23
CA PHE A 37 4.67 -10.27 0.01
C PHE A 37 3.30 -9.62 -0.04
N GLY A 38 3.21 -8.36 0.36
CA GLY A 38 1.94 -7.66 0.41
C GLY A 38 2.03 -6.38 1.22
N PRO A 39 0.94 -5.60 1.23
CA PRO A 39 0.84 -4.42 2.05
C PRO A 39 0.76 -4.79 3.54
N LEU A 40 1.26 -3.92 4.41
CA LEU A 40 1.16 -4.03 5.87
C LEU A 40 0.64 -2.72 6.45
N VAL A 41 -0.66 -2.47 6.40
CA VAL A 41 -1.70 -3.16 5.61
C VAL A 41 -2.23 -2.20 4.55
N ALA A 42 -3.02 -2.66 3.57
CA ALA A 42 -3.66 -1.76 2.61
C ALA A 42 -4.64 -0.86 3.36
N ALA A 43 -4.41 0.45 3.33
CA ALA A 43 -5.29 1.42 3.95
C ALA A 43 -6.53 1.58 3.06
N THR A 44 -7.60 0.86 3.38
CA THR A 44 -8.76 0.70 2.48
C THR A 44 -9.44 2.03 2.13
N SER A 45 -9.33 3.04 2.99
CA SER A 45 -9.85 4.39 2.78
C SER A 45 -9.05 5.21 1.75
N PHE A 46 -7.84 4.80 1.35
CA PHE A 46 -7.09 5.41 0.24
C PHE A 46 -7.52 4.92 -1.13
N HIS A 47 -8.30 3.84 -1.21
CA HIS A 47 -8.60 3.16 -2.48
C HIS A 47 -10.10 3.00 -2.67
N ALA A 48 -10.58 3.23 -3.89
CA ALA A 48 -11.90 2.75 -4.27
C ALA A 48 -11.91 1.20 -4.18
N PRO A 49 -12.91 0.56 -3.55
CA PRO A 49 -12.89 -0.89 -3.32
C PRO A 49 -12.68 -1.74 -4.58
N ALA A 50 -13.34 -1.38 -5.69
CA ALA A 50 -13.16 -2.08 -6.96
C ALA A 50 -11.74 -1.93 -7.53
N MET A 51 -11.12 -0.75 -7.35
CA MET A 51 -9.75 -0.51 -7.80
C MET A 51 -8.73 -1.23 -6.93
N LEU A 52 -8.94 -1.29 -5.61
CA LEU A 52 -8.11 -2.09 -4.71
C LEU A 52 -8.13 -3.56 -5.10
N ALA A 53 -9.33 -4.12 -5.33
CA ALA A 53 -9.49 -5.50 -5.78
C ALA A 53 -8.79 -5.73 -7.13
N LYS A 54 -8.91 -4.79 -8.08
CA LYS A 54 -8.26 -4.92 -9.39
C LYS A 54 -6.74 -4.88 -9.30
N LYS A 55 -6.16 -3.96 -8.51
CA LYS A 55 -4.71 -3.91 -8.25
C LYS A 55 -4.23 -5.21 -7.62
N ALA A 56 -4.92 -5.70 -6.59
CA ALA A 56 -4.58 -6.95 -5.92
C ALA A 56 -4.60 -8.15 -6.87
N ALA A 57 -5.67 -8.31 -7.66
CA ALA A 57 -5.77 -9.38 -8.63
C ALA A 57 -4.64 -9.34 -9.69
N THR A 58 -4.32 -8.15 -10.20
CA THR A 58 -3.22 -7.99 -11.17
C THR A 58 -1.87 -8.35 -10.57
N ILE A 59 -1.56 -7.89 -9.35
CA ILE A 59 -0.29 -8.21 -8.69
C ILE A 59 -0.21 -9.69 -8.31
N ASP A 60 -1.32 -10.28 -7.86
CA ASP A 60 -1.38 -11.70 -7.55
C ASP A 60 -1.04 -12.55 -8.78
N GLU A 61 -1.65 -12.23 -9.94
CA GLU A 61 -1.37 -12.88 -11.22
C GLU A 61 0.10 -12.71 -11.66
N LEU A 62 0.63 -11.49 -11.61
CA LEU A 62 2.05 -11.22 -11.93
C LEU A 62 3.01 -12.00 -11.03
N SER A 63 2.62 -12.21 -9.77
CA SER A 63 3.45 -12.90 -8.80
C SER A 63 3.32 -14.43 -8.83
N GLY A 64 2.32 -14.98 -9.52
CA GLY A 64 1.97 -16.39 -9.44
C GLY A 64 1.34 -16.81 -8.11
N GLY A 65 0.48 -15.97 -7.53
CA GLY A 65 -0.27 -16.31 -6.30
C GLY A 65 0.43 -15.99 -4.98
N ARG A 66 1.47 -15.13 -4.99
CA ARG A 66 2.28 -14.84 -3.80
C ARG A 66 1.84 -13.58 -3.04
N LEU A 67 0.80 -12.89 -3.52
CA LEU A 67 0.30 -11.70 -2.85
C LEU A 67 -0.54 -12.09 -1.63
N VAL A 68 -0.17 -11.56 -0.48
CA VAL A 68 -0.99 -11.58 0.73
C VAL A 68 -1.68 -10.23 0.88
N LEU A 69 -2.98 -10.17 0.61
CA LEU A 69 -3.77 -8.95 0.71
C LEU A 69 -4.14 -8.65 2.18
N GLY A 70 -3.24 -7.99 2.90
CA GLY A 70 -3.54 -7.42 4.22
C GLY A 70 -4.40 -6.16 4.09
N LEU A 71 -5.50 -6.07 4.84
CA LEU A 71 -6.42 -4.92 4.84
C LEU A 71 -6.40 -4.21 6.19
N GLY A 72 -6.54 -2.89 6.19
CA GLY A 72 -6.77 -2.11 7.40
C GLY A 72 -7.53 -0.81 7.12
N ALA A 73 -8.10 -0.24 8.17
CA ALA A 73 -8.87 1.01 8.07
C ALA A 73 -8.00 2.25 7.78
N GLY A 74 -6.69 2.13 8.04
CA GLY A 74 -5.74 3.24 8.13
C GLY A 74 -5.92 4.06 9.41
N TRP A 75 -4.96 4.94 9.72
CA TRP A 75 -4.85 5.52 11.07
C TRP A 75 -4.22 6.91 11.15
N ASN A 76 -3.45 7.34 10.16
CA ASN A 76 -2.63 8.55 10.27
C ASN A 76 -3.36 9.77 9.71
N GLU A 77 -4.15 10.46 10.53
CA GLU A 77 -4.96 11.61 10.09
C GLU A 77 -4.19 12.69 9.30
N ILE A 78 -2.88 12.85 9.54
CA ILE A 78 -2.05 13.85 8.84
C ILE A 78 -2.00 13.56 7.34
N GLU A 79 -1.75 12.31 6.93
CA GLU A 79 -1.68 11.97 5.51
C GLU A 79 -3.06 12.01 4.84
N TYR A 80 -4.12 11.68 5.58
CA TYR A 80 -5.49 11.79 5.09
C TYR A 80 -5.81 13.23 4.73
N ARG A 81 -5.57 14.16 5.66
CA ARG A 81 -5.81 15.58 5.43
C ARG A 81 -4.91 16.15 4.33
N ALA A 82 -3.65 15.75 4.29
CA ALA A 82 -2.70 16.25 3.29
C ALA A 82 -3.05 15.82 1.85
N PHE A 83 -3.64 14.64 1.68
CA PHE A 83 -4.01 14.09 0.36
C PHE A 83 -5.52 14.17 0.06
N GLY A 84 -6.31 14.75 0.94
CA GLY A 84 -7.75 14.98 0.73
C GLY A 84 -8.64 13.75 0.93
N PHE A 85 -8.19 12.77 1.72
CA PHE A 85 -9.01 11.61 2.09
C PHE A 85 -9.87 11.89 3.33
N PRO A 86 -11.10 11.33 3.41
CA PRO A 86 -11.88 11.32 4.64
C PRO A 86 -11.22 10.44 5.71
N PHE A 87 -11.05 10.98 6.92
CA PHE A 87 -10.54 10.25 8.09
C PHE A 87 -11.67 9.59 8.88
#